data_AF-A0A7R6W9M2-F1
#
_entry.id   AF-A0A7R6W9M2-F1
#
_cell.length_a   1.000
_cell.length_b   1.000
_cell.length_c   1.000
_cell.angle_alpha   90.00
_cell.angle_beta   90.00
_cell.angle_gamma   90.00
#
_symmetry.space_group_name_H-M   'P 1'
#
loop_
_entity.id
_entity.type
_entity.pdbx_description
1 polymer ?
#
loop_
_entity_poly.entity_id
_entity_poly.type
_entity_poly.pdbx_seq_one_letter_code
_entity_poly.pdbx_strand_id
1 'polypeptide(L)' 'MGGMMSELSEEERKKILEGAPVGTWALMLMVGASMVVGWLFLYYGVFLPRGMLN' A
#
# COMPACT_ATOMS: atom_id res chain seq x y z
N MET A 1 29.61 15.00 20.21
CA MET A 1 28.27 14.97 20.81
C MET A 1 27.34 14.23 19.85
N GLY A 2 27.38 12.90 19.84
CA GLY A 2 26.62 12.04 18.92
C GLY A 2 25.75 11.11 19.74
N GLY A 3 24.64 11.63 20.26
CA GLY A 3 23.60 10.83 20.89
C GLY A 3 22.45 10.65 19.91
N MET A 4 21.79 9.50 19.96
CA MET A 4 20.57 9.11 19.22
C MET A 4 20.72 8.22 17.97
N MET A 5 21.68 7.30 17.95
CA MET A 5 21.47 6.04 17.20
C MET A 5 21.37 4.91 18.22
N SER A 6 20.11 4.60 18.53
CA SER A 6 19.63 3.68 19.56
C SER A 6 20.44 2.40 19.69
N GLU A 7 20.70 2.01 20.93
CA GLU A 7 21.02 0.65 21.38
C GLU A 7 19.88 -0.32 21.03
N LEU A 8 19.61 -0.50 19.75
CA LEU A 8 18.75 -1.57 19.28
C LEU A 8 19.60 -2.83 19.40
N SER A 9 19.20 -3.74 20.29
CA SER A 9 19.89 -5.01 20.48
C SER A 9 20.03 -5.71 19.12
N GLU A 10 21.17 -6.38 18.87
CA GLU A 10 21.38 -7.12 17.60
C GLU A 10 20.23 -8.10 17.32
N GLU A 11 19.59 -8.61 18.37
CA GLU A 11 18.42 -9.50 18.32
C GLU A 11 17.16 -8.78 17.83
N GLU A 12 16.91 -7.55 18.27
CA GLU A 12 15.79 -6.72 17.82
C GLU A 12 15.96 -6.30 16.36
N ARG A 13 17.19 -5.98 15.96
CA ARG A 13 17.52 -5.65 14.57
C ARG A 13 17.29 -6.85 13.66
N LYS A 14 17.73 -8.04 14.08
CA LYS A 14 17.51 -9.29 13.35
C LYS A 14 16.02 -9.60 13.21
N LYS A 15 15.24 -9.42 14.28
CA LYS A 15 13.79 -9.63 14.28
C LYS A 15 13.05 -8.70 13.32
N ILE A 16 13.48 -7.45 13.19
CA ILE A 16 12.91 -6.50 12.22
C ILE A 16 13.27 -6.90 10.79
N LEU A 17 14.51 -7.33 10.55
CA LEU A 17 15.01 -7.71 9.22
C LEU A 17 14.44 -9.05 8.71
N GLU A 18 14.23 -10.02 9.60
CA GLU A 18 13.68 -11.34 9.27
C GLU A 18 12.14 -11.37 9.37
N GLY A 19 11.55 -10.35 9.99
CA GLY A 19 10.10 -10.21 10.10
C GLY A 19 9.45 -9.96 8.74
N ALA A 20 8.32 -10.62 8.50
CA ALA A 20 7.52 -10.35 7.30
C ALA A 20 7.09 -8.86 7.28
N PRO A 21 7.19 -8.15 6.13
CA PRO A 21 6.88 -6.72 6.06
C PRO A 21 5.37 -6.50 5.96
N VAL A 22 4.62 -6.84 7.02
CA VAL A 22 3.14 -6.82 7.05
C VAL A 22 2.58 -5.45 6.67
N GLY A 23 3.22 -4.36 7.11
CA GLY A 23 2.82 -3.00 6.75
C GLY A 23 2.91 -2.73 5.24
N THR A 24 3.98 -3.19 4.59
CA THR A 24 4.14 -3.08 3.14
C THR A 24 3.07 -3.88 2.40
N TRP A 25 2.78 -5.10 2.85
CA TRP A 25 1.71 -5.91 2.27
C TRP A 25 0.33 -5.26 2.40
N ALA A 26 0.01 -4.73 3.58
CA ALA A 26 -1.23 -4.00 3.80
C ALA A 26 -1.33 -2.76 2.89
N LEU A 27 -0.25 -2.00 2.75
CA LEU A 27 -0.19 -0.84 1.86
C LEU A 27 -0.41 -1.25 0.39
N MET A 28 0.29 -2.27 -0.09
CA MET A 28 0.15 -2.76 -1.46
C MET A 28 -1.28 -3.22 -1.75
N LEU A 29 -1.91 -3.92 -0.80
CA LEU A 29 -3.31 -4.34 -0.93
C LEU A 29 -4.27 -3.16 -0.99
N MET A 30 -4.10 -2.15 -0.12
CA MET A 30 -4.93 -0.95 -0.14
C MET A 30 -4.80 -0.18 -1.46
N VAL A 31 -3.57 0.03 -1.93
CA VAL A 31 -3.32 0.71 -3.20
C VAL A 31 -3.93 -0.08 -4.36
N GLY A 32 -3.66 -1.39 -4.45
CA GLY A 32 -4.23 -2.25 -5.50
C GLY A 32 -5.76 -2.25 -5.49
N ALA A 33 -6.38 -2.39 -4.32
CA ALA A 33 -7.84 -2.32 -4.19
C ALA A 33 -8.39 -0.97 -4.63
N SER A 34 -7.76 0.15 -4.23
CA SER A 34 -8.20 1.48 -4.64
C SER A 34 -8.11 1.72 -6.15
N MET A 35 -7.07 1.17 -6.81
CA MET A 35 -6.94 1.24 -8.26
C MET A 35 -8.06 0.48 -8.97
N VAL A 36 -8.39 -0.73 -8.50
CA VAL A 36 -9.48 -1.53 -9.05
C VAL A 36 -10.82 -0.82 -8.86
N VAL A 37 -11.09 -0.30 -7.66
CA VAL A 37 -12.32 0.45 -7.36
C VAL A 37 -12.41 1.71 -8.23
N GLY A 38 -11.32 2.47 -8.35
CA GLY A 38 -11.26 3.66 -9.20
C GLY A 38 -11.50 3.34 -10.67
N TRP A 39 -10.90 2.26 -11.18
CA TRP A 39 -11.12 1.81 -12.55
C TRP A 39 -12.58 1.40 -12.80
N LEU A 40 -13.19 0.64 -11.88
CA LEU A 40 -14.60 0.26 -11.97
C LEU A 40 -15.53 1.47 -11.92
N PHE A 41 -15.26 2.42 -11.04
CA PHE A 41 -16.01 3.67 -10.95
C PHE A 41 -15.95 4.46 -12.26
N LEU A 42 -14.75 4.62 -12.84
CA LEU A 42 -14.60 5.33 -14.11
C LEU A 42 -15.31 4.59 -15.24
N TYR A 43 -15.11 3.27 -15.35
CA TYR A 43 -15.71 2.50 -16.44
C TYR A 43 -17.24 2.49 -16.36
N TYR A 44 -17.81 2.03 -15.25
CA TYR A 44 -19.27 1.85 -15.11
C TYR A 44 -20.00 3.14 -14.71
N GLY A 45 -19.38 4.02 -13.93
CA GLY A 45 -20.01 5.25 -13.46
C GLY A 45 -19.80 6.44 -14.38
N VAL A 46 -18.65 6.50 -15.09
CA VAL A 46 -18.32 7.64 -15.94
C VAL A 46 -18.51 7.35 -17.42
N PHE A 47 -17.80 6.35 -17.96
CA PHE A 47 -17.68 6.13 -19.40
C PHE A 47 -18.90 5.43 -20.00
N LEU A 48 -19.38 4.34 -19.41
CA LEU A 48 -20.51 3.58 -19.95
C LEU A 48 -21.80 4.42 -20.07
N PRO A 49 -22.19 5.22 -19.05
CA PRO A 49 -23.39 6.05 -19.14
C PRO A 49 -23.27 7.23 -20.13
N ARG A 50 -22.06 7.73 -20.39
CA ARG A 50 -21.81 8.88 -21.27
C ARG A 50 -21.41 8.49 -22.69
N GLY A 51 -21.00 7.24 -22.89
CA GLY A 51 -20.55 6.69 -24.17
C GLY A 51 -21.65 6.11 -25.04
N MET A 52 -22.89 5.99 -24.54
CA MET A 52 -24.06 5.68 -25.37
C MET A 52 -24.44 6.90 -26.21
N LEU A 53 -23.76 7.06 -27.35
CA LEU A 53 -24.18 7.92 -28.44
C LEU A 53 -25.02 7.08 -29.42
N ASN A 54 -26.35 7.25 -29.37
CA ASN A 54 -27.24 7.01 -30.50
C ASN A 54 -27.80 8.36 -30.94
#